data_AF-A0A0L8HE01-F1
#
_entry.id   AF-A0A0L8HE01-F1
#
_cell.length_a   1.000
_cell.length_b   1.000
_cell.length_c   1.000
_cell.angle_alpha   90.00
_cell.angle_beta   90.00
_cell.angle_gamma   90.00
#
_symmetry.space_group_name_H-M   'P 1'
#
loop_
_entity.id
_entity.type
_entity.pdbx_description
1 polymer ?
#
loop_
_entity_poly.entity_id
_entity_poly.type
_entity_poly.pdbx_seq_one_letter_code
_entity_poly.pdbx_strand_id
1 'polypeptide(L)'
;FSDQDSSSFEHVFVGETKQEGMIGLHNWLQYYLQEKAGNIDYQGYKRRCTVLDDEVDRIICTKFLWRGRKGKAACSMFLGSSPEFDIAVFSTCFLMGKIGHCDYQIGEYEVEVVVYSFGSVIGTAYIVPARMDEDDAKK
;
A
#
# COMPACT_ATOMS: atom_id res chain seq x y z
N PHE A 1 4.84 26.79 -11.14
CA PHE A 1 4.21 25.54 -10.69
C PHE A 1 4.66 25.34 -9.25
N SER A 2 3.72 25.38 -8.30
CA SER A 2 3.99 25.22 -6.87
C SER A 2 4.32 23.77 -6.55
N ASP A 3 5.34 23.51 -5.74
CA ASP A 3 5.77 22.17 -5.30
C ASP A 3 4.79 21.48 -4.31
N GLN A 4 3.49 21.82 -4.34
CA GLN A 4 2.45 21.31 -3.42
C GLN A 4 1.13 20.99 -4.15
N ASP A 5 1.22 20.25 -5.26
CA ASP A 5 0.02 19.81 -6.01
C ASP A 5 -0.41 18.37 -5.65
N SER A 6 0.06 17.79 -4.53
CA SER A 6 -0.42 16.51 -4.02
C SER A 6 -0.41 16.41 -2.49
N SER A 7 -1.25 15.52 -1.95
CA SER A 7 -1.38 15.20 -0.52
C SER A 7 -1.16 13.72 -0.23
N SER A 8 -0.82 13.37 1.01
CA SER A 8 -0.74 11.96 1.43
C SER A 8 -2.05 11.22 1.26
N PHE A 9 -3.18 11.88 1.44
CA PHE A 9 -4.48 11.26 1.19
C PHE A 9 -4.63 10.87 -0.29
N GLU A 10 -4.27 11.77 -1.21
CA GLU A 10 -4.31 11.47 -2.64
C GLU A 10 -3.35 10.35 -3.02
N HIS A 11 -2.15 10.37 -2.46
CA HIS A 11 -1.15 9.34 -2.71
C HIS A 11 -1.58 7.95 -2.21
N VAL A 12 -2.13 7.87 -1.00
CA VAL A 12 -2.44 6.59 -0.33
C VAL A 12 -3.81 6.05 -0.73
N PHE A 13 -4.83 6.91 -0.72
CA PHE A 13 -6.25 6.53 -0.84
C PHE A 13 -6.86 6.82 -2.21
N VAL A 14 -6.46 7.90 -2.89
CA VAL A 14 -7.00 8.22 -4.23
C VAL A 14 -6.25 7.48 -5.34
N GLY A 15 -4.96 7.25 -5.14
CA GLY A 15 -4.08 6.63 -6.13
C GLY A 15 -3.50 7.68 -7.07
N GLU A 16 -2.38 8.28 -6.65
CA GLU A 16 -1.71 9.31 -7.43
C GLU A 16 -1.04 8.70 -8.68
N THR A 17 -1.28 9.34 -9.83
CA THR A 17 -0.60 9.02 -11.09
C THR A 17 0.35 10.14 -11.46
N LYS A 18 1.60 9.82 -11.80
CA LYS A 18 2.56 10.80 -12.31
C LYS A 18 2.99 10.41 -13.71
N GLN A 19 2.89 11.38 -14.63
CA GLN A 19 3.08 11.22 -16.07
C GLN A 19 2.14 10.15 -16.68
N GLU A 20 2.52 8.88 -16.58
CA GLU A 20 1.83 7.75 -17.22
C GLU A 20 1.81 6.48 -16.34
N GLY A 21 2.29 6.57 -15.10
CA GLY A 21 2.37 5.47 -14.15
C GLY A 21 1.67 5.78 -12.84
N MET A 22 1.06 4.76 -12.24
CA MET A 22 0.53 4.82 -10.90
C MET A 22 1.68 4.78 -9.88
N ILE A 23 1.81 5.83 -9.07
CA ILE A 23 2.86 5.95 -8.05
C ILE A 23 2.30 5.66 -6.64
N GLY A 24 1.07 6.07 -6.40
CA GLY A 24 0.31 5.76 -5.19
C GLY A 24 -0.88 4.84 -5.49
N LEU A 25 -1.25 3.99 -4.53
CA LEU A 25 -2.49 3.20 -4.42
C LEU A 25 -2.21 2.12 -3.38
N HIS A 26 -2.72 2.27 -2.15
CA HIS A 26 -2.50 1.30 -1.07
C HIS A 26 -3.78 0.94 -0.31
N ASN A 27 -4.92 1.39 -0.84
CA ASN A 27 -6.24 1.13 -0.29
C ASN A 27 -7.01 0.16 -1.18
N TRP A 28 -7.48 -0.95 -0.60
CA TRP A 28 -8.16 -2.01 -1.34
C TRP A 28 -9.50 -1.56 -1.95
N LEU A 29 -10.20 -0.64 -1.29
CA LEU A 29 -11.47 -0.14 -1.80
C LEU A 29 -11.24 0.67 -3.08
N GLN A 30 -10.23 1.54 -3.10
CA GLN A 30 -9.87 2.26 -4.32
C GLN A 30 -9.36 1.30 -5.42
N TYR A 31 -8.58 0.28 -5.07
CA TYR A 31 -8.16 -0.75 -6.02
C TYR A 31 -9.38 -1.40 -6.68
N TYR A 32 -10.34 -1.87 -5.88
CA TYR A 32 -11.60 -2.46 -6.35
C TYR A 32 -12.38 -1.51 -7.28
N LEU A 33 -12.52 -0.23 -6.91
CA LEU A 33 -13.24 0.74 -7.74
C LEU A 33 -12.57 0.95 -9.09
N GLN A 34 -11.23 0.98 -9.13
CA GLN A 34 -10.47 1.15 -10.37
C GLN A 34 -10.48 -0.11 -11.25
N GLU A 35 -10.44 -1.30 -10.66
CA GLU A 35 -10.63 -2.57 -11.37
C GLU A 35 -12.02 -2.67 -11.97
N LYS A 36 -13.06 -2.34 -11.19
CA LYS A 36 -14.45 -2.29 -11.67
C LYS A 36 -14.65 -1.29 -12.81
N ALA A 37 -13.89 -0.19 -12.82
CA ALA A 37 -13.91 0.80 -13.89
C ALA A 37 -13.09 0.39 -15.13
N GLY A 38 -12.43 -0.77 -15.12
CA GLY A 38 -11.58 -1.26 -16.22
C GLY A 38 -10.22 -0.55 -16.31
N ASN A 39 -9.82 0.22 -15.29
CA ASN A 39 -8.51 0.87 -15.26
C ASN A 39 -7.41 -0.06 -14.75
N ILE A 40 -7.76 -1.02 -13.90
CA ILE A 40 -6.84 -2.06 -13.38
C ILE A 40 -7.15 -3.38 -14.07
N ASP A 41 -6.12 -4.03 -14.58
CA ASP A 41 -6.14 -5.42 -15.03
C ASP A 41 -5.23 -6.23 -14.09
N TYR A 42 -5.84 -7.03 -13.23
CA TYR A 42 -5.18 -7.83 -12.22
C TYR A 42 -4.36 -8.99 -12.83
N GLN A 43 -3.10 -9.12 -12.40
CA GLN A 43 -2.13 -10.06 -12.98
C GLN A 43 -1.60 -11.08 -11.96
N GLY A 44 -2.15 -11.11 -10.74
CA GLY A 44 -1.66 -11.96 -9.65
C GLY A 44 -1.43 -11.19 -8.35
N TYR A 45 -1.43 -11.89 -7.23
CA TYR A 45 -0.94 -11.38 -5.96
C TYR A 45 0.06 -12.36 -5.33
N LYS A 46 0.95 -11.82 -4.51
CA LYS A 46 1.77 -12.58 -3.59
C LYS A 46 1.13 -12.48 -2.20
N ARG A 47 0.85 -13.63 -1.61
CA ARG A 47 0.51 -13.73 -0.19
C ARG A 47 1.81 -13.75 0.61
N ARG A 48 1.77 -13.11 1.77
CA ARG A 48 2.78 -13.27 2.78
C ARG A 48 2.30 -14.26 3.83
N CYS A 49 2.99 -15.38 3.98
CA CYS A 49 2.67 -16.39 5.01
C CYS A 49 3.20 -15.95 6.38
N THR A 50 2.84 -14.76 6.88
CA THR A 50 3.06 -14.41 8.29
C THR A 50 2.19 -15.26 9.22
N VAL A 51 1.07 -15.74 8.70
CA VAL A 51 0.20 -16.72 9.34
C VAL A 51 0.09 -17.93 8.41
N LEU A 52 0.38 -19.13 8.93
CA LEU A 52 0.49 -20.37 8.13
C LEU A 52 -0.86 -21.05 7.89
N ASP A 53 -1.84 -20.80 8.77
CA ASP A 53 -3.17 -21.42 8.83
C ASP A 53 -4.31 -20.44 8.54
N ASP A 54 -3.99 -19.32 7.92
CA ASP A 54 -4.96 -18.24 7.76
C ASP A 54 -5.95 -18.54 6.61
N GLU A 55 -7.23 -18.64 6.98
CA GLU A 55 -8.34 -18.96 6.08
C GLU A 55 -8.61 -17.84 5.06
N VAL A 56 -8.28 -16.59 5.39
CA VAL A 56 -8.60 -15.41 4.57
C VAL A 56 -7.47 -14.39 4.58
N ASP A 57 -6.84 -14.19 3.42
CA ASP A 57 -5.76 -13.22 3.24
C ASP A 57 -6.22 -11.80 3.64
N ARG A 58 -5.63 -11.22 4.70
CA ARG A 58 -5.89 -9.81 5.09
C ARG A 58 -4.84 -8.84 4.60
N ILE A 59 -3.74 -9.34 4.04
CA ILE A 59 -2.68 -8.52 3.46
C ILE A 59 -2.26 -9.15 2.14
N ILE A 60 -2.34 -8.36 1.08
CA ILE A 60 -1.97 -8.81 -0.27
C ILE A 60 -1.00 -7.82 -0.89
N CYS A 61 -0.09 -8.35 -1.71
CA CYS A 61 0.74 -7.55 -2.61
C CYS A 61 0.40 -7.91 -4.05
N THR A 62 -0.27 -7.00 -4.75
CA THR A 62 -0.80 -7.24 -6.09
C THR A 62 0.17 -6.76 -7.17
N LYS A 63 0.08 -7.41 -8.33
CA LYS A 63 0.65 -6.99 -9.60
C LYS A 63 -0.49 -6.78 -10.59
N PHE A 64 -0.45 -5.68 -11.33
CA PHE A 64 -1.52 -5.32 -12.26
C PHE A 64 -1.00 -4.44 -13.40
N LEU A 65 -1.78 -4.35 -14.47
CA LEU A 65 -1.64 -3.32 -15.49
C LEU A 65 -2.57 -2.15 -15.16
N TRP A 66 -2.08 -0.93 -15.39
CA TRP A 66 -2.88 0.29 -15.29
C TRP A 66 -3.17 0.81 -16.69
N ARG A 67 -4.44 0.78 -17.11
CA ARG A 67 -4.90 1.22 -18.44
C ARG A 67 -4.07 0.62 -19.59
N GLY A 68 -3.83 -0.69 -19.51
CA GLY A 68 -3.06 -1.44 -20.52
C GLY A 68 -1.55 -1.22 -20.49
N ARG A 69 -1.03 -0.44 -19.53
CA ARG A 69 0.41 -0.21 -19.33
C ARG A 69 0.89 -0.92 -18.07
N LYS A 70 2.19 -1.15 -17.96
CA LYS A 70 2.80 -1.75 -16.77
C LYS A 70 2.43 -0.91 -15.54
N GLY A 71 1.66 -1.50 -14.62
CA GLY A 71 1.31 -0.88 -13.35
C GLY A 71 2.48 -0.91 -12.37
N LYS A 72 2.18 -0.67 -11.09
CA LYS A 72 3.18 -0.67 -10.03
C LYS A 72 3.77 -2.09 -9.86
N ALA A 73 5.08 -2.18 -9.61
CA ALA A 73 5.77 -3.46 -9.46
C ALA A 73 5.27 -4.28 -8.26
N ALA A 74 4.80 -3.60 -7.21
CA ALA A 74 4.22 -4.18 -6.00
C ALA A 74 3.23 -3.17 -5.38
N CYS A 75 1.99 -3.59 -5.16
CA CYS A 75 0.95 -2.78 -4.54
C CYS A 75 0.36 -3.54 -3.35
N SER A 76 0.85 -3.15 -2.17
CA SER A 76 0.50 -3.77 -0.90
C SER A 76 -0.64 -3.02 -0.22
N MET A 77 -1.62 -3.74 0.30
CA MET A 77 -2.81 -3.18 0.94
C MET A 77 -3.37 -4.13 2.00
N PHE A 78 -4.02 -3.58 3.02
CA PHE A 78 -4.90 -4.33 3.89
C PHE A 78 -6.16 -4.71 3.11
N LEU A 79 -6.53 -5.98 3.08
CA LEU A 79 -7.69 -6.47 2.36
C LEU A 79 -8.92 -6.53 3.29
N GLY A 80 -9.96 -5.78 2.94
CA GLY A 80 -11.20 -5.73 3.71
C GLY A 80 -11.13 -4.87 4.98
N SER A 81 -10.05 -4.10 5.18
CA SER A 81 -9.99 -3.09 6.24
C SER A 81 -10.97 -1.95 5.97
N SER A 82 -11.32 -1.18 6.99
CA SER A 82 -12.04 0.07 6.77
C SER A 82 -11.06 1.22 6.49
N PRO A 83 -11.46 2.26 5.72
CA PRO A 83 -10.59 3.41 5.47
C PRO A 83 -10.09 4.08 6.75
N GLU A 84 -10.93 4.13 7.80
CA GLU A 84 -10.54 4.67 9.10
C GLU A 84 -9.48 3.83 9.81
N PHE A 85 -9.44 2.51 9.60
CA PHE A 85 -8.37 1.67 10.12
C PHE A 85 -7.02 2.04 9.50
N ASP A 86 -6.95 2.11 8.16
CA ASP A 86 -5.73 2.49 7.44
C ASP A 86 -5.24 3.89 7.91
N ILE A 87 -6.15 4.87 7.99
CA ILE A 87 -5.86 6.23 8.47
C ILE A 87 -5.33 6.22 9.90
N ALA A 88 -5.95 5.43 10.79
CA ALA A 88 -5.56 5.36 12.20
C ALA A 88 -4.14 4.78 12.36
N VAL A 89 -3.80 3.70 11.63
CA VAL A 89 -2.46 3.11 11.64
C VAL A 89 -1.41 4.13 11.21
N PHE A 90 -1.62 4.76 10.05
CA PHE A 90 -0.64 5.70 9.49
C PHE A 90 -0.48 6.97 10.34
N SER A 91 -1.61 7.52 10.83
CA SER A 91 -1.59 8.72 11.67
C SER A 91 -0.92 8.46 13.01
N THR A 92 -1.18 7.30 13.63
CA THR A 92 -0.57 6.91 14.91
C THR A 92 0.95 6.78 14.76
N CYS A 93 1.43 6.10 13.71
CA CYS A 93 2.86 5.98 13.44
C CYS A 93 3.51 7.36 13.27
N PHE A 94 2.91 8.23 12.45
CA PHE A 94 3.40 9.59 12.24
C PHE A 94 3.47 10.41 13.53
N LEU A 95 2.38 10.43 14.32
CA LEU A 95 2.31 11.20 15.57
C LEU A 95 3.26 10.69 16.65
N MET A 96 3.59 9.40 16.63
CA MET A 96 4.61 8.79 17.49
C MET A 96 6.05 9.03 17.01
N GLY A 97 6.24 9.76 15.91
CA GLY A 97 7.55 10.00 15.31
C GLY A 97 8.17 8.76 14.66
N LYS A 98 7.35 7.75 14.33
CA LYS A 98 7.77 6.50 13.67
C LYS A 98 7.80 6.72 12.16
N ILE A 99 8.85 7.42 11.71
CA ILE A 99 9.13 7.73 10.31
C ILE A 99 10.11 6.70 9.74
N GLY A 100 9.91 6.31 8.48
CA GLY A 100 10.65 5.26 7.80
C GLY A 100 9.92 3.91 7.87
N HIS A 101 10.68 2.82 7.87
CA HIS A 101 10.17 1.46 7.95
C HIS A 101 10.07 1.03 9.42
N CYS A 102 8.90 0.58 9.85
CA CYS A 102 8.66 0.13 11.21
C CYS A 102 7.87 -1.17 11.21
N ASP A 103 8.41 -2.21 11.84
CA ASP A 103 7.75 -3.50 12.00
C ASP A 103 6.73 -3.44 13.15
N TYR A 104 5.52 -3.93 12.89
CA TYR A 104 4.42 -3.99 13.84
C TYR A 104 3.71 -5.34 13.78
N GLN A 105 3.24 -5.80 14.92
CA GLN A 105 2.27 -6.88 15.01
C GLN A 105 0.86 -6.29 14.99
N ILE A 106 0.08 -6.59 13.95
CA ILE A 106 -1.31 -6.15 13.80
C ILE A 106 -2.19 -7.39 13.75
N GLY A 107 -2.84 -7.69 14.88
CA GLY A 107 -3.52 -8.97 15.06
C GLY A 107 -2.51 -10.12 14.94
N GLU A 108 -2.75 -11.03 14.00
CA GLU A 108 -1.88 -12.19 13.74
C GLU A 108 -0.79 -11.89 12.70
N TYR A 109 -0.84 -10.74 12.03
CA TYR A 109 0.10 -10.39 10.96
C TYR A 109 1.27 -9.55 11.47
N GLU A 110 2.48 -9.95 11.07
CA GLU A 110 3.66 -9.07 11.09
C GLU A 110 3.66 -8.18 9.85
N VAL A 111 3.66 -6.87 10.04
CA VAL A 111 3.48 -5.87 8.99
C VAL A 111 4.53 -4.78 9.13
N GLU A 112 5.19 -4.45 8.03
CA GLU A 112 6.06 -3.29 7.98
C GLU A 112 5.19 -2.10 7.57
N VAL A 113 5.07 -1.11 8.43
CA VAL A 113 4.39 0.15 8.12
C VAL A 113 5.48 1.16 7.74
N VAL A 114 5.34 1.72 6.54
CA VAL A 114 6.25 2.71 5.99
C VAL A 114 5.56 4.07 6.04
N VAL A 115 6.18 5.04 6.69
CA VAL A 115 5.69 6.43 6.76
C VAL A 115 6.80 7.38 6.33
N TYR A 116 6.54 8.21 5.33
CA TYR A 116 7.40 9.32 4.97
C TYR A 116 6.71 10.65 5.28
N SER A 117 7.46 11.60 5.83
CA SER A 117 6.97 12.92 6.23
C SER A 117 7.68 14.05 5.49
N PHE A 118 6.95 15.13 5.22
CA PHE A 118 7.52 16.40 4.79
C PHE A 118 7.32 17.43 5.91
N GLY A 119 8.31 17.56 6.79
CA GLY A 119 8.18 18.39 7.99
C GLY A 119 7.07 17.86 8.91
N SER A 120 6.04 18.67 9.14
CA SER A 120 4.92 18.36 10.04
C SER A 120 3.72 17.68 9.36
N VAL A 121 3.85 17.26 8.10
CA VAL A 121 2.78 16.55 7.38
C VAL A 121 3.23 15.17 6.91
N ILE A 122 2.29 14.22 6.86
CA ILE A 122 2.49 12.93 6.20
C ILE A 122 2.60 13.19 4.70
N GLY A 123 3.68 12.71 4.08
CA GLY A 123 3.89 12.73 2.64
C GLY A 123 3.30 11.49 1.96
N THR A 124 3.63 10.31 2.46
CA THR A 124 3.01 9.03 2.04
C THR A 124 3.09 8.03 3.19
N ALA A 125 2.14 7.11 3.24
CA ALA A 125 2.16 6.01 4.18
C ALA A 125 1.54 4.76 3.54
N TYR A 126 2.19 3.62 3.72
CA TYR A 126 1.71 2.36 3.17
C TYR A 126 2.29 1.20 3.95
N ILE A 127 1.75 0.02 3.74
CA ILE A 127 2.31 -1.20 4.30
C ILE A 127 3.18 -1.92 3.29
N VAL A 128 4.16 -2.64 3.79
CA VAL A 128 4.90 -3.66 3.08
C VAL A 128 4.70 -4.96 3.85
N PRO A 129 4.46 -6.09 3.17
CA PRO A 129 4.53 -7.38 3.82
C PRO A 129 5.97 -7.56 4.34
N ALA A 130 6.18 -7.62 5.65
CA ALA A 130 7.46 -7.39 6.33
C ALA A 130 8.57 -8.41 6.01
N ARG A 131 9.54 -8.17 5.10
CA ARG A 131 10.69 -9.06 4.65
C ARG A 131 10.52 -10.21 3.63
N MET A 132 10.52 -9.97 2.31
CA MET A 132 10.91 -11.07 1.41
C MET A 132 12.36 -11.44 1.73
N ASP A 133 12.67 -12.71 1.97
CA ASP A 133 14.06 -13.13 1.88
C ASP A 133 14.54 -12.80 0.46
N GLU A 134 15.77 -12.28 0.33
CA GLU A 134 16.33 -11.76 -0.94
C GLU A 134 16.28 -12.77 -2.11
N ASP A 135 16.04 -14.05 -1.80
CA ASP A 135 15.92 -15.14 -2.77
C ASP A 135 14.60 -15.14 -3.56
N ASP A 136 13.52 -14.52 -3.05
CA ASP A 136 12.22 -14.45 -3.75
C ASP A 136 12.12 -13.30 -4.76
N ALA A 137 13.15 -12.44 -4.82
CA ALA A 137 13.30 -11.39 -5.84
C ALA A 137 13.94 -11.91 -7.14
N LYS A 138 14.45 -13.15 -7.15
CA LYS A 138 15.15 -13.77 -8.29
C LYS A 138 14.35 -14.87 -9.00
N LYS A 139 13.09 -15.09 -8.63
CA LYS A 139 12.14 -15.99 -9.30
C LYS A 139 10.93 -15.22 -9.83
#